data_AF-D7FP99-F1
#
_entry.id   AF-D7FP99-F1
#
_cell.length_a   1.000
_cell.length_b   1.000
_cell.length_c   1.000
_cell.angle_alpha   90.00
_cell.angle_beta   90.00
_cell.angle_gamma   90.00
#
_symmetry.space_group_name_H-M   'P 1'
#
loop_
_entity.id
_entity.type
_entity.pdbx_description
1 polymer ?
#
loop_
_entity_poly.entity_id
_entity_poly.type
_entity_poly.pdbx_seq_one_letter_code
_entity_poly.pdbx_strand_id
1 'polypeptide(L)'
;MVSEVAEQKAAKLRETAAAFRAQAQELEEKQARERRENAQRSFKTFDSNKDGSVDIAELKAGLESPLRRSFTKTLQARMGRNPSKEEVDERIAGLPGGTLFPEELALKLIQTYDQNGDGLLQQSEFAPTEELRTRLENLFSQQREDERLARMEERQRQMDDKMRPGAGAVVVSPGDVNDGPATTADKALSALPYLLPLADGIVFAAHLFGALPEQTAWAQPLAAVLLTLRSLPFATLIGFFSLSIGSTNPQVNKLVRFNMQQAINLDIALILPGVVGAITGAVLGSDAVKLAPLANAGSDVVFVALLAAVAYSVGTSATGSFPNKLPLLGRLNRENPDNELEGDEE
;
A
#
# COMPACT_ATOMS: atom_id res chain seq x y z
N MET A 1 -31.63 -17.59 55.12
CA MET A 1 -32.26 -17.06 53.89
C MET A 1 -31.26 -16.70 52.79
N VAL A 2 -30.32 -15.75 52.96
CA VAL A 2 -29.39 -15.37 51.86
C VAL A 2 -28.43 -16.50 51.45
N SER A 3 -27.91 -17.28 52.41
CA SER A 3 -27.05 -18.45 52.17
C SER A 3 -27.74 -19.57 51.39
N GLU A 4 -29.01 -19.80 51.71
CA GLU A 4 -29.82 -20.89 51.17
C GLU A 4 -30.22 -20.61 49.71
N VAL A 5 -30.52 -19.36 49.37
CA VAL A 5 -30.76 -18.92 47.99
C VAL A 5 -29.48 -19.00 47.14
N ALA A 6 -28.32 -18.72 47.73
CA ALA A 6 -27.03 -18.85 47.04
C ALA A 6 -26.67 -20.32 46.77
N GLU A 7 -26.89 -21.21 47.73
CA GLU A 7 -26.71 -22.65 47.56
C GLU A 7 -27.66 -23.25 46.53
N GLN A 8 -28.93 -22.83 46.52
CA GLN A 8 -29.90 -23.26 45.51
C GLN A 8 -29.50 -22.80 44.10
N LYS A 9 -28.97 -21.58 43.94
CA LYS A 9 -28.43 -21.09 42.67
C LYS A 9 -27.19 -21.87 42.23
N ALA A 10 -26.27 -22.15 43.16
CA ALA A 10 -25.07 -22.94 42.89
C ALA A 10 -25.41 -24.39 42.49
N ALA A 11 -26.43 -25.00 43.12
CA ALA A 11 -26.92 -26.32 42.77
C ALA A 11 -27.52 -26.33 41.34
N LYS A 12 -28.39 -25.36 41.01
CA LYS A 12 -28.93 -25.20 39.65
C LYS A 12 -27.85 -24.98 38.60
N LEU A 13 -26.83 -24.16 38.90
CA LEU A 13 -25.70 -23.96 37.98
C LEU A 13 -24.91 -25.24 37.72
N ARG A 14 -24.63 -26.03 38.77
CA ARG A 14 -23.95 -27.32 38.62
C ARG A 14 -24.78 -28.32 37.80
N GLU A 15 -26.09 -28.36 38.01
CA GLU A 15 -27.01 -29.17 37.23
C GLU A 15 -27.03 -28.76 35.76
N THR A 16 -27.14 -27.46 35.46
CA THR A 16 -27.08 -26.96 34.06
C THR A 16 -25.73 -27.26 33.40
N ALA A 17 -24.62 -27.11 34.12
CA ALA A 17 -23.30 -27.45 33.59
C ALA A 17 -23.14 -28.96 33.33
N ALA A 18 -23.71 -29.81 34.18
CA ALA A 18 -23.75 -31.25 33.96
C ALA A 18 -24.61 -31.61 32.74
N ALA A 19 -25.77 -30.98 32.57
CA ALA A 19 -26.63 -31.16 31.41
C ALA A 19 -25.93 -30.74 30.10
N PHE A 20 -25.22 -29.61 30.09
CA PHE A 20 -24.44 -29.19 28.92
C PHE A 20 -23.29 -30.16 28.59
N ARG A 21 -22.60 -30.71 29.60
CA ARG A 21 -21.57 -31.73 29.37
C ARG A 21 -22.15 -33.01 28.78
N ALA A 22 -23.30 -33.47 29.28
CA ALA A 22 -23.98 -34.64 28.75
C ALA A 22 -24.43 -34.43 27.29
N GLN A 23 -25.00 -33.27 26.98
CA GLN A 23 -25.36 -32.91 25.60
C GLN A 23 -24.14 -32.81 24.69
N ALA A 24 -23.01 -32.27 25.18
CA ALA A 24 -21.76 -32.21 24.42
C ALA A 24 -21.24 -33.62 24.11
N GLN A 25 -21.25 -34.54 25.08
CA GLN A 25 -20.83 -35.93 24.87
C GLN A 25 -21.73 -36.66 23.86
N GLU A 26 -23.05 -36.52 23.96
CA GLU A 26 -23.99 -37.12 23.01
C GLU A 26 -23.77 -36.57 21.58
N LEU A 27 -23.53 -35.27 21.47
CA LEU A 27 -23.25 -34.61 20.20
C LEU A 27 -21.90 -35.08 19.62
N GLU A 28 -20.85 -35.18 20.44
CA GLU A 28 -19.53 -35.67 20.04
C GLU A 28 -19.59 -37.12 19.56
N GLU A 29 -20.29 -38.01 20.27
CA GLU A 29 -20.46 -39.40 19.85
C GLU A 29 -21.22 -39.51 18.52
N LYS A 30 -22.28 -38.72 18.36
CA LYS A 30 -23.04 -38.65 17.11
C LYS A 30 -22.17 -38.16 15.97
N GLN A 31 -21.42 -37.07 16.16
CA GLN A 31 -20.50 -36.53 15.16
C GLN A 31 -19.38 -37.53 14.83
N ALA A 32 -18.81 -38.21 15.83
CA ALA A 32 -17.78 -39.21 15.61
C ALA A 32 -18.29 -40.40 14.80
N ARG A 33 -19.54 -40.83 15.05
CA ARG A 33 -20.19 -41.88 14.27
C ARG A 33 -20.43 -41.43 12.83
N GLU A 34 -21.03 -40.26 12.62
CA GLU A 34 -21.29 -39.70 11.29
C GLU A 34 -19.98 -39.53 10.50
N ARG A 35 -18.91 -39.04 11.16
CA ARG A 35 -17.59 -38.91 10.57
C ARG A 35 -17.03 -40.26 10.11
N ARG A 36 -17.11 -41.31 10.96
CA ARG A 36 -16.64 -42.67 10.60
C ARG A 36 -17.44 -43.25 9.44
N GLU A 37 -18.77 -43.10 9.45
CA GLU A 37 -19.63 -43.59 8.38
C GLU A 37 -19.32 -42.87 7.05
N ASN A 38 -19.10 -41.56 7.08
CA ASN A 38 -18.73 -40.78 5.91
C ASN A 38 -17.32 -41.11 5.41
N ALA A 39 -16.35 -41.25 6.32
CA ALA A 39 -14.99 -41.71 6.00
C ALA A 39 -15.01 -43.08 5.32
N GLN A 40 -15.79 -44.03 5.84
CA GLN A 40 -15.90 -45.36 5.25
C GLN A 40 -16.54 -45.34 3.85
N ARG A 41 -17.55 -44.48 3.62
CA ARG A 41 -18.14 -44.28 2.29
C ARG A 41 -17.15 -43.67 1.32
N SER A 42 -16.42 -42.66 1.76
CA SER A 42 -15.36 -42.02 0.97
C SER A 42 -14.26 -43.01 0.63
N PHE A 43 -13.75 -43.77 1.61
CA PHE A 43 -12.74 -44.80 1.43
C PHE A 43 -13.12 -45.79 0.33
N LYS A 44 -14.33 -46.36 0.37
CA LYS A 44 -14.84 -47.31 -0.64
C LYS A 44 -14.96 -46.72 -2.05
N THR A 45 -15.03 -45.41 -2.16
CA THR A 45 -15.11 -44.70 -3.46
C THR A 45 -13.71 -44.48 -4.05
N PHE A 46 -12.70 -44.46 -3.20
CA PHE A 46 -11.31 -44.17 -3.55
C PHE A 46 -10.52 -45.47 -3.80
N ASP A 47 -10.69 -46.46 -2.92
CA ASP A 47 -10.14 -47.82 -3.02
C ASP A 47 -10.77 -48.57 -4.21
N SER A 48 -10.15 -48.42 -5.39
CA SER A 48 -10.66 -48.90 -6.67
C SER A 48 -10.26 -50.35 -6.91
N ASN A 49 -9.07 -50.73 -6.45
CA ASN A 49 -8.55 -52.09 -6.56
C ASN A 49 -9.02 -53.02 -5.43
N LYS A 50 -9.68 -52.48 -4.39
CA LYS A 50 -10.21 -53.19 -3.21
C LYS A 50 -9.13 -53.88 -2.40
N ASP A 51 -7.92 -53.33 -2.39
CA ASP A 51 -6.80 -53.87 -1.63
C ASP A 51 -6.85 -53.49 -0.14
N GLY A 52 -7.79 -52.62 0.25
CA GLY A 52 -7.98 -52.19 1.63
C GLY A 52 -7.06 -51.05 2.05
N SER A 53 -6.39 -50.41 1.09
CA SER A 53 -5.62 -49.19 1.24
C SER A 53 -5.95 -48.18 0.13
N VAL A 54 -5.57 -46.91 0.30
CA VAL A 54 -5.65 -45.90 -0.77
C VAL A 54 -4.26 -45.36 -1.03
N ASP A 55 -3.79 -45.56 -2.25
CA ASP A 55 -2.49 -45.05 -2.72
C ASP A 55 -2.59 -43.62 -3.30
N ILE A 56 -1.45 -43.05 -3.71
CA ILE A 56 -1.37 -41.70 -4.30
C ILE A 56 -2.20 -41.61 -5.60
N ALA A 57 -2.21 -42.65 -6.42
CA ALA A 57 -2.91 -42.64 -7.71
C ALA A 57 -4.42 -42.67 -7.51
N GLU A 58 -4.91 -43.51 -6.59
CA GLU A 58 -6.30 -43.62 -6.19
C GLU A 58 -6.79 -42.34 -5.49
N LEU A 59 -5.97 -41.76 -4.60
CA LEU A 59 -6.26 -40.49 -3.97
C LEU A 59 -6.41 -39.35 -5.00
N LYS A 60 -5.51 -39.32 -5.99
CA LYS A 60 -5.56 -38.35 -7.08
C LYS A 60 -6.82 -38.54 -7.92
N ALA A 61 -7.11 -39.76 -8.37
CA ALA A 61 -8.28 -40.06 -9.19
C ALA A 61 -9.60 -39.72 -8.47
N GLY A 62 -9.69 -40.05 -7.18
CA GLY A 62 -10.87 -39.79 -6.35
C GLY A 62 -11.13 -38.30 -6.10
N LEU A 63 -10.09 -37.47 -6.03
CA LEU A 63 -10.21 -36.00 -5.84
C LEU A 63 -10.24 -35.20 -7.15
N GLU A 64 -9.76 -35.74 -8.26
CA GLU A 64 -9.66 -34.99 -9.52
C GLU A 64 -11.05 -34.58 -10.07
N SER A 65 -11.99 -35.51 -10.10
CA SER A 65 -13.37 -35.23 -10.56
C SER A 65 -14.07 -34.15 -9.71
N PRO A 66 -14.09 -34.29 -8.37
CA PRO A 66 -14.44 -33.24 -7.41
C PRO A 66 -13.82 -31.86 -7.68
N LEU A 67 -12.51 -31.81 -7.90
CA LEU A 67 -11.75 -30.57 -8.08
C LEU A 67 -12.05 -29.93 -9.43
N ARG A 68 -12.11 -30.72 -10.51
CA ARG A 68 -12.43 -30.23 -11.85
C ARG A 68 -13.81 -29.59 -11.90
N ARG A 69 -14.82 -30.17 -11.24
CA ARG A 69 -16.16 -29.54 -11.15
C ARG A 69 -16.11 -28.18 -10.45
N SER A 70 -15.40 -28.08 -9.33
CA SER A 70 -15.23 -26.82 -8.59
C SER A 70 -14.51 -25.77 -9.45
N PHE A 71 -13.43 -26.17 -10.11
CA PHE A 71 -12.66 -25.33 -11.01
C PHE A 71 -13.49 -24.82 -12.20
N THR A 72 -14.23 -25.71 -12.87
CA THR A 72 -15.14 -25.35 -13.97
C THR A 72 -16.20 -24.33 -13.52
N LYS A 73 -16.77 -24.51 -12.33
CA LYS A 73 -17.76 -23.55 -11.77
C LYS A 73 -17.13 -22.18 -11.53
N THR A 74 -15.91 -22.15 -10.98
CA THR A 74 -15.16 -20.90 -10.77
C THR A 74 -14.82 -20.22 -12.09
N LEU A 75 -14.43 -20.98 -13.12
CA LEU A 75 -14.20 -20.44 -14.47
C LEU A 75 -15.48 -19.90 -15.12
N GLN A 76 -16.59 -20.65 -15.02
CA GLN A 76 -17.90 -20.22 -15.53
C GLN A 76 -18.31 -18.88 -14.91
N ALA A 77 -18.15 -18.71 -13.59
CA ALA A 77 -18.46 -17.47 -12.89
C ALA A 77 -17.58 -16.30 -13.38
N ARG A 78 -16.31 -16.55 -13.68
CA ARG A 78 -15.37 -15.53 -14.16
C ARG A 78 -15.64 -15.10 -15.61
N MET A 79 -16.08 -16.03 -16.45
CA MET A 79 -16.31 -15.78 -17.87
C MET A 79 -17.74 -15.36 -18.22
N GLY A 80 -18.70 -15.55 -17.29
CA GLY A 80 -20.12 -15.28 -17.55
C GLY A 80 -20.76 -16.22 -18.57
N ARG A 81 -20.08 -17.30 -18.97
CA ARG A 81 -20.57 -18.34 -19.88
C ARG A 81 -20.02 -19.71 -19.50
N ASN A 82 -20.65 -20.77 -20.00
CA ASN A 82 -20.14 -22.13 -19.81
C ASN A 82 -18.83 -22.34 -20.60
N PRO A 83 -17.73 -22.74 -19.94
CA PRO A 83 -16.49 -23.10 -20.63
C PRO A 83 -16.66 -24.39 -21.43
N SER A 84 -15.95 -24.52 -22.56
CA SER A 84 -15.81 -25.80 -23.26
C SER A 84 -14.88 -26.75 -22.49
N LYS A 85 -14.91 -28.04 -22.82
CA LYS A 85 -14.04 -29.04 -22.19
C LYS A 85 -12.56 -28.73 -22.47
N GLU A 86 -12.27 -28.32 -23.69
CA GLU A 86 -10.95 -27.93 -24.17
C GLU A 86 -10.43 -26.68 -23.43
N GLU A 87 -11.28 -25.66 -23.25
CA GLU A 87 -10.91 -24.44 -22.50
C GLU A 87 -10.56 -24.74 -21.04
N VAL A 88 -11.29 -25.67 -20.41
CA VAL A 88 -10.98 -26.11 -19.03
C VAL A 88 -9.64 -26.82 -19.00
N ASP A 89 -9.37 -27.72 -19.94
CA ASP A 89 -8.16 -28.53 -19.97
C ASP A 89 -6.91 -27.70 -20.31
N GLU A 90 -7.01 -26.75 -21.25
CA GLU A 90 -5.96 -25.76 -21.50
C GLU A 90 -5.66 -24.92 -20.26
N ARG A 91 -6.70 -24.53 -19.53
CA ARG A 91 -6.51 -23.72 -18.33
C ARG A 91 -5.87 -24.49 -17.18
N ILE A 92 -6.17 -25.78 -17.06
CA ILE A 92 -5.52 -26.69 -16.12
C ILE A 92 -4.05 -26.89 -16.50
N ALA A 93 -3.76 -27.11 -17.79
CA ALA A 93 -2.40 -27.26 -18.29
C ALA A 93 -1.54 -26.00 -18.07
N GLY A 94 -2.16 -24.82 -18.07
CA GLY A 94 -1.49 -23.54 -17.77
C GLY A 94 -1.23 -23.26 -16.28
N LEU A 95 -1.66 -24.12 -15.36
CA LEU A 95 -1.33 -23.98 -13.94
C LEU A 95 0.13 -24.37 -13.67
N PRO A 96 0.78 -23.81 -12.63
CA PRO A 96 2.07 -24.30 -12.18
C PRO A 96 1.96 -25.79 -11.82
N GLY A 97 2.77 -26.64 -12.46
CA GLY A 97 2.70 -28.10 -12.34
C GLY A 97 1.70 -28.79 -13.26
N GLY A 98 1.00 -28.06 -14.15
CA GLY A 98 0.17 -28.60 -15.24
C GLY A 98 -1.00 -29.48 -14.81
N THR A 99 -1.35 -29.47 -13.52
CA THR A 99 -2.36 -30.36 -12.93
C THR A 99 -3.19 -29.61 -11.89
N LEU A 100 -4.45 -30.03 -11.71
CA LEU A 100 -5.29 -29.52 -10.61
C LEU A 100 -4.83 -30.04 -9.25
N PHE A 101 -4.09 -31.14 -9.24
CA PHE A 101 -3.64 -31.79 -8.02
C PHE A 101 -2.20 -32.31 -8.19
N PRO A 102 -1.20 -31.47 -7.84
CA PRO A 102 0.21 -31.83 -7.82
C PRO A 102 0.50 -33.04 -6.92
N GLU A 103 1.48 -33.85 -7.31
CA GLU A 103 1.87 -35.07 -6.59
C GLU A 103 2.47 -34.77 -5.20
N GLU A 104 3.23 -33.69 -5.06
CA GLU A 104 3.78 -33.23 -3.78
C GLU A 104 2.69 -32.97 -2.73
N LEU A 105 1.55 -32.43 -3.16
CA LEU A 105 0.42 -32.17 -2.28
C LEU A 105 -0.34 -33.44 -1.94
N ALA A 106 -0.42 -34.40 -2.87
CA ALA A 106 -0.99 -35.71 -2.60
C ALA A 106 -0.15 -36.46 -1.56
N LEU A 107 1.18 -36.44 -1.69
CA LEU A 107 2.11 -37.00 -0.71
C LEU A 107 1.95 -36.34 0.67
N LYS A 108 1.90 -35.01 0.71
CA LYS A 108 1.71 -34.26 1.96
C LYS A 108 0.35 -34.55 2.61
N LEU A 109 -0.67 -34.80 1.80
CA LEU A 109 -1.99 -35.18 2.28
C LEU A 109 -1.97 -36.58 2.90
N ILE A 110 -1.34 -37.56 2.24
CA ILE A 110 -1.15 -38.91 2.81
C ILE A 110 -0.39 -38.82 4.13
N GLN A 111 0.77 -38.15 4.15
CA GLN A 111 1.59 -37.96 5.36
C GLN A 111 0.83 -37.30 6.53
N THR A 112 -0.21 -36.52 6.26
CA THR A 112 -1.01 -35.87 7.32
C THR A 112 -1.91 -36.86 8.06
N TYR A 113 -2.34 -37.93 7.39
CA TYR A 113 -3.31 -38.89 7.91
C TYR A 113 -2.72 -40.28 8.16
N ASP A 114 -1.62 -40.62 7.50
CA ASP A 114 -0.84 -41.83 7.69
C ASP A 114 -0.22 -41.86 9.10
N GLN A 115 -0.80 -42.65 10.01
CA GLN A 115 -0.36 -42.74 11.40
C GLN A 115 0.73 -43.79 11.59
N ASN A 116 0.75 -44.80 10.72
CA ASN A 116 1.63 -45.96 10.82
C ASN A 116 2.93 -45.78 10.00
N GLY A 117 2.98 -44.80 9.09
CA GLY A 117 4.12 -44.44 8.26
C GLY A 117 4.35 -45.38 7.08
N ASP A 118 3.36 -46.15 6.66
CA ASP A 118 3.45 -47.11 5.56
C ASP A 118 3.30 -46.46 4.17
N GLY A 119 2.97 -45.16 4.12
CA GLY A 119 2.79 -44.39 2.90
C GLY A 119 1.47 -44.67 2.18
N LEU A 120 0.56 -45.40 2.81
CA LEU A 120 -0.78 -45.70 2.32
C LEU A 120 -1.82 -45.20 3.32
N LEU A 121 -3.03 -44.90 2.85
CA LEU A 121 -4.12 -44.54 3.75
C LEU A 121 -5.00 -45.75 4.00
N GLN A 122 -4.98 -46.27 5.22
CA GLN A 122 -5.88 -47.35 5.63
C GLN A 122 -7.26 -46.80 5.98
N GLN A 123 -8.27 -47.68 6.04
CA GLN A 123 -9.64 -47.28 6.38
C GLN A 123 -9.77 -46.55 7.72
N SER A 124 -8.96 -46.89 8.72
CA SER A 124 -8.94 -46.23 10.03
C SER A 124 -8.30 -44.84 10.00
N GLU A 125 -7.46 -44.57 9.00
CA GLU A 125 -6.69 -43.34 8.83
C GLU A 125 -7.37 -42.38 7.84
N PHE A 126 -8.28 -42.90 7.01
CA PHE A 126 -8.93 -42.14 5.95
C PHE A 126 -9.92 -41.10 6.48
N ALA A 127 -9.76 -39.85 6.04
CA ALA A 127 -10.70 -38.79 6.35
C ALA A 127 -11.86 -38.71 5.34
N PRO A 128 -13.03 -38.17 5.73
CA PRO A 128 -14.11 -37.89 4.79
C PRO A 128 -13.67 -36.98 3.64
N THR A 129 -14.27 -37.15 2.46
CA THR A 129 -13.89 -36.40 1.24
C THR A 129 -13.91 -34.88 1.41
N GLU A 130 -14.87 -34.33 2.16
CA GLU A 130 -14.94 -32.88 2.42
C GLU A 130 -13.80 -32.38 3.31
N GLU A 131 -13.32 -33.22 4.23
CA GLU A 131 -12.18 -32.87 5.08
C GLU A 131 -10.88 -32.93 4.27
N LEU A 132 -10.71 -33.96 3.43
CA LEU A 132 -9.59 -34.06 2.49
C LEU A 132 -9.53 -32.85 1.55
N ARG A 133 -10.69 -32.43 1.02
CA ARG A 133 -10.81 -31.21 0.19
C ARG A 133 -10.43 -29.94 0.94
N THR A 134 -10.99 -29.75 2.13
CA THR A 134 -10.70 -28.57 2.96
C THR A 134 -9.22 -28.51 3.29
N ARG A 135 -8.63 -29.66 3.65
CA ARG A 135 -7.21 -29.75 3.95
C ARG A 135 -6.35 -29.45 2.72
N LEU A 136 -6.74 -29.97 1.56
CA LEU A 136 -6.06 -29.71 0.30
C LEU A 136 -6.08 -28.21 -0.06
N GLU A 137 -7.22 -27.54 0.06
CA GLU A 137 -7.35 -26.10 -0.19
C GLU A 137 -6.46 -25.27 0.74
N ASN A 138 -6.38 -25.65 2.02
CA ASN A 138 -5.49 -25.02 2.98
C ASN A 138 -4.02 -25.20 2.61
N LEU A 139 -3.62 -26.38 2.13
CA LEU A 139 -2.26 -26.62 1.65
C LEU A 139 -1.93 -25.79 0.41
N PHE A 140 -2.86 -25.67 -0.55
CA PHE A 140 -2.69 -24.79 -1.71
C PHE A 140 -2.55 -23.32 -1.31
N SER A 141 -3.35 -22.88 -0.33
CA SER A 141 -3.32 -21.51 0.16
C SER A 141 -1.97 -21.22 0.83
N GLN A 142 -1.51 -22.12 1.70
CA GLN A 142 -0.20 -22.01 2.36
C GLN A 142 0.96 -21.96 1.36
N GLN A 143 1.00 -22.87 0.39
CA GLN A 143 2.07 -22.89 -0.61
C GLN A 143 2.15 -21.59 -1.41
N ARG A 144 0.99 -21.03 -1.80
CA ARG A 144 0.94 -19.74 -2.49
C ARG A 144 1.40 -18.59 -1.60
N GLU A 145 1.11 -18.63 -0.31
CA GLU A 145 1.57 -17.62 0.63
C GLU A 145 3.09 -17.69 0.82
N ASP A 146 3.64 -18.89 1.00
CA ASP A 146 5.08 -19.12 1.13
C ASP A 146 5.83 -18.66 -0.13
N GLU A 147 5.34 -19.00 -1.33
CA GLU A 147 5.92 -18.52 -2.59
C GLU A 147 5.85 -17.00 -2.72
N ARG A 148 4.75 -16.38 -2.27
CA ARG A 148 4.60 -14.92 -2.31
C ARG A 148 5.57 -14.25 -1.35
N LEU A 149 5.73 -14.79 -0.15
CA LEU A 149 6.70 -14.31 0.85
C LEU A 149 8.12 -14.44 0.31
N ALA A 150 8.48 -15.60 -0.25
CA ALA A 150 9.80 -15.81 -0.87
C ALA A 150 10.08 -14.78 -1.98
N ARG A 151 9.11 -14.52 -2.87
CA ARG A 151 9.25 -13.50 -3.93
C ARG A 151 9.30 -12.07 -3.38
N MET A 152 8.66 -11.79 -2.25
CA MET A 152 8.75 -10.49 -1.59
C MET A 152 10.10 -10.31 -0.94
N GLU A 153 10.60 -11.32 -0.23
CA GLU A 153 11.93 -11.34 0.37
C GLU A 153 13.02 -11.22 -0.70
N GLU A 154 12.92 -11.93 -1.82
CA GLU A 154 13.86 -11.79 -2.94
C GLU A 154 13.86 -10.37 -3.52
N ARG A 155 12.67 -9.78 -3.75
CA ARG A 155 12.57 -8.40 -4.22
C ARG A 155 13.10 -7.40 -3.19
N GLN A 156 12.87 -7.65 -1.91
CA GLN A 156 13.37 -6.81 -0.84
C GLN A 156 14.89 -6.90 -0.76
N ARG A 157 15.48 -8.10 -0.85
CA ARG A 157 16.93 -8.27 -0.98
C ARG A 157 17.49 -7.55 -2.21
N GLN A 158 16.80 -7.61 -3.36
CA GLN A 158 17.21 -6.87 -4.56
C GLN A 158 17.11 -5.35 -4.38
N MET A 159 16.11 -4.86 -3.63
CA MET A 159 15.97 -3.44 -3.31
C MET A 159 17.04 -2.99 -2.31
N ASP A 160 17.27 -3.77 -1.26
CA ASP A 160 18.29 -3.53 -0.25
C ASP A 160 19.69 -3.56 -0.87
N ASP A 161 19.96 -4.48 -1.79
CA ASP A 161 21.22 -4.53 -2.54
C ASP A 161 21.42 -3.29 -3.43
N LYS A 162 20.35 -2.78 -4.06
CA LYS A 162 20.36 -1.50 -4.79
C LYS A 162 20.47 -0.28 -3.89
N MET A 163 19.98 -0.35 -2.65
CA MET A 163 20.01 0.73 -1.65
C MET A 163 21.24 0.67 -0.75
N ARG A 164 22.08 -0.38 -0.83
CA ARG A 164 23.35 -0.44 -0.10
C ARG A 164 24.23 0.74 -0.51
N PRO A 165 24.67 1.58 0.45
CA PRO A 165 25.64 2.62 0.17
C PRO A 165 26.93 1.92 -0.29
N GLY A 166 27.26 2.07 -1.58
CA GLY A 166 28.50 1.55 -2.16
C GLY A 166 28.36 0.52 -3.30
N ALA A 167 27.19 -0.07 -3.56
CA ALA A 167 27.02 -1.03 -4.68
C ALA A 167 26.28 -0.44 -5.90
N GLY A 168 26.01 0.86 -5.88
CA GLY A 168 25.30 1.58 -6.93
C GLY A 168 25.57 3.07 -6.90
N ALA A 169 26.77 3.49 -6.48
CA ALA A 169 27.23 4.80 -6.89
C ALA A 169 27.34 4.72 -8.42
N VAL A 170 26.34 5.25 -9.12
CA VAL A 170 26.58 5.78 -10.45
C VAL A 170 27.72 6.75 -10.23
N VAL A 171 28.93 6.33 -10.57
CA VAL A 171 30.09 7.22 -10.65
C VAL A 171 29.76 8.14 -11.81
N VAL A 172 28.95 9.16 -11.52
CA VAL A 172 28.81 10.33 -12.38
C VAL A 172 30.22 10.90 -12.40
N SER A 173 30.89 10.80 -13.55
CA SER A 173 32.25 11.31 -13.66
C SER A 173 32.21 12.80 -13.27
N PRO A 174 33.23 13.34 -12.59
CA PRO A 174 33.26 14.75 -12.16
C PRO A 174 33.04 15.79 -13.28
N GLY A 175 33.02 15.38 -14.56
CA GLY A 175 32.67 16.21 -15.71
C GLY A 175 31.18 16.25 -16.09
N ASP A 176 30.31 15.48 -15.43
CA ASP A 176 28.89 15.33 -15.78
C ASP A 176 27.92 16.06 -14.82
N VAL A 177 28.45 16.83 -13.85
CA VAL A 177 27.65 17.62 -12.90
C VAL A 177 27.90 19.11 -13.11
N ASN A 178 26.83 19.85 -13.40
CA ASN A 178 26.83 21.30 -13.63
C ASN A 178 26.77 22.07 -12.30
N ASP A 179 27.85 22.02 -11.54
CA ASP A 179 27.97 22.73 -10.25
C ASP A 179 28.87 23.98 -10.34
N GLY A 180 29.23 24.38 -11.57
CA GLY A 180 29.98 25.61 -11.82
C GLY A 180 29.19 26.88 -11.45
N PRO A 181 29.87 28.05 -11.44
CA PRO A 181 29.23 29.33 -11.14
C PRO A 181 28.01 29.59 -12.05
N ALA A 182 26.89 30.02 -11.46
CA ALA A 182 25.66 30.25 -12.19
C ALA A 182 25.83 31.33 -13.28
N THR A 183 25.46 30.98 -14.51
CA THR A 183 25.40 31.93 -15.62
C THR A 183 24.22 32.90 -15.45
N THR A 184 24.15 33.96 -16.26
CA THR A 184 22.97 34.86 -16.27
C THR A 184 21.68 34.11 -16.61
N ALA A 185 21.75 33.10 -17.47
CA ALA A 185 20.61 32.24 -17.80
C ALA A 185 20.18 31.42 -16.57
N ASP A 186 21.11 30.81 -15.84
CA ASP A 186 20.79 30.04 -14.63
C ASP A 186 20.15 30.91 -13.55
N LYS A 187 20.63 32.14 -13.38
CA LYS A 187 20.05 33.10 -12.43
C LYS A 187 18.61 33.47 -12.81
N ALA A 188 18.33 33.66 -14.09
CA ALA A 188 16.97 33.93 -14.57
C ALA A 188 16.07 32.69 -14.43
N LEU A 189 16.56 31.52 -14.81
CA LEU A 189 15.85 30.24 -14.70
C LEU A 189 15.54 29.87 -13.25
N SER A 190 16.36 30.30 -12.30
CA SER A 190 16.17 30.08 -10.86
C SER A 190 14.90 30.72 -10.29
N ALA A 191 14.30 31.69 -10.99
CA ALA A 191 13.03 32.30 -10.59
C ALA A 191 11.80 31.46 -11.01
N LEU A 192 11.90 30.69 -12.09
CA LEU A 192 10.77 29.96 -12.68
C LEU A 192 10.12 28.92 -11.74
N PRO A 193 10.88 28.14 -10.94
CA PRO A 193 10.27 27.15 -10.06
C PRO A 193 9.22 27.72 -9.11
N TYR A 194 9.37 28.97 -8.67
CA TYR A 194 8.45 29.62 -7.74
C TYR A 194 7.08 29.95 -8.35
N LEU A 195 6.90 29.81 -9.67
CA LEU A 195 5.57 29.92 -10.27
C LEU A 195 4.60 28.86 -9.73
N LEU A 196 5.10 27.68 -9.37
CA LEU A 196 4.29 26.59 -8.81
C LEU A 196 3.69 26.98 -7.44
N PRO A 197 4.49 27.25 -6.39
CA PRO A 197 3.93 27.62 -5.09
C PRO A 197 3.16 28.95 -5.13
N LEU A 198 3.47 29.87 -6.06
CA LEU A 198 2.67 31.08 -6.26
C LEU A 198 1.28 30.77 -6.84
N ALA A 199 1.17 29.84 -7.80
CA ALA A 199 -0.11 29.41 -8.35
C ALA A 199 -0.95 28.63 -7.33
N ASP A 200 -0.30 27.84 -6.48
CA ASP A 200 -0.97 27.11 -5.41
C ASP A 200 -1.40 28.04 -4.26
N GLY A 201 -0.56 29.03 -3.95
CA GLY A 201 -0.78 29.99 -2.87
C GLY A 201 -1.72 31.16 -3.21
N ILE A 202 -2.03 31.41 -4.48
CA ILE A 202 -2.86 32.57 -4.89
C ILE A 202 -4.26 32.59 -4.22
N VAL A 203 -4.77 31.43 -3.83
CA VAL A 203 -6.06 31.33 -3.13
C VAL A 203 -6.06 32.02 -1.76
N PHE A 204 -4.89 32.10 -1.11
CA PHE A 204 -4.74 32.79 0.18
C PHE A 204 -4.76 34.32 0.02
N ALA A 205 -4.61 34.85 -1.20
CA ALA A 205 -4.62 36.29 -1.48
C ALA A 205 -6.02 36.91 -1.56
N ALA A 206 -7.08 36.08 -1.55
CA ALA A 206 -8.43 36.54 -1.85
C ALA A 206 -8.92 37.67 -0.92
N HIS A 207 -8.64 37.56 0.39
CA HIS A 207 -9.02 38.60 1.33
C HIS A 207 -8.20 39.88 1.13
N LEU A 208 -6.87 39.79 1.06
CA LEU A 208 -5.99 40.92 0.78
C LEU A 208 -6.38 41.70 -0.48
N PHE A 209 -6.69 41.01 -1.58
CA PHE A 209 -7.04 41.63 -2.86
C PHE A 209 -8.42 42.29 -2.81
N GLY A 210 -9.36 41.71 -2.08
CA GLY A 210 -10.68 42.31 -1.85
C GLY A 210 -10.65 43.50 -0.90
N ALA A 211 -9.79 43.46 0.13
CA ALA A 211 -9.66 44.51 1.13
C ALA A 211 -8.88 45.73 0.62
N LEU A 212 -7.89 45.51 -0.27
CA LEU A 212 -6.99 46.54 -0.77
C LEU A 212 -6.92 46.55 -2.32
N PRO A 213 -8.04 46.78 -3.03
CA PRO A 213 -8.10 46.63 -4.49
C PRO A 213 -7.22 47.64 -5.24
N GLU A 214 -7.16 48.90 -4.80
CA GLU A 214 -6.31 49.92 -5.43
C GLU A 214 -4.81 49.60 -5.27
N GLN A 215 -4.43 49.10 -4.08
CA GLN A 215 -3.04 48.79 -3.76
C GLN A 215 -2.56 47.49 -4.41
N THR A 216 -3.47 46.58 -4.77
CA THR A 216 -3.17 45.30 -5.44
C THR A 216 -3.43 45.34 -6.94
N ALA A 217 -3.90 46.47 -7.49
CA ALA A 217 -4.24 46.60 -8.91
C ALA A 217 -3.09 46.22 -9.86
N TRP A 218 -1.85 46.54 -9.48
CA TRP A 218 -0.65 46.20 -10.25
C TRP A 218 -0.39 44.69 -10.34
N ALA A 219 -0.88 43.90 -9.38
CA ALA A 219 -0.69 42.45 -9.32
C ALA A 219 -1.74 41.67 -10.10
N GLN A 220 -2.81 42.33 -10.58
CA GLN A 220 -3.93 41.68 -11.28
C GLN A 220 -3.52 40.88 -12.52
N PRO A 221 -2.60 41.36 -13.40
CA PRO A 221 -2.15 40.56 -14.54
C PRO A 221 -1.43 39.28 -14.12
N LEU A 222 -0.58 39.36 -13.09
CA LEU A 222 0.11 38.21 -12.54
C LEU A 222 -0.88 37.22 -11.91
N ALA A 223 -1.84 37.72 -11.14
CA ALA A 223 -2.89 36.89 -10.56
C ALA A 223 -3.72 36.17 -11.62
N ALA A 224 -4.06 36.84 -12.73
CA ALA A 224 -4.75 36.21 -13.86
C ALA A 224 -3.94 35.06 -14.46
N VAL A 225 -2.63 35.23 -14.63
CA VAL A 225 -1.74 34.16 -15.11
C VAL A 225 -1.72 33.00 -14.11
N LEU A 226 -1.50 33.26 -12.83
CA LEU A 226 -1.45 32.22 -11.79
C LEU A 226 -2.77 31.44 -11.68
N LEU A 227 -3.91 32.13 -11.73
CA LEU A 227 -5.24 31.51 -11.74
C LEU A 227 -5.47 30.68 -13.02
N THR A 228 -4.97 31.14 -14.16
CA THR A 228 -5.04 30.38 -15.42
C THR A 228 -4.22 29.09 -15.31
N LEU A 229 -2.99 29.14 -14.80
CA LEU A 229 -2.18 27.95 -14.55
C LEU A 229 -2.91 26.96 -13.64
N ARG A 230 -3.52 27.45 -12.57
CA ARG A 230 -4.27 26.62 -11.62
C ARG A 230 -5.53 25.99 -12.22
N SER A 231 -6.19 26.68 -13.16
CA SER A 231 -7.42 26.18 -13.78
C SER A 231 -7.20 24.98 -14.71
N LEU A 232 -5.96 24.75 -15.14
CA LEU A 232 -5.60 23.63 -16.00
C LEU A 232 -5.57 22.32 -15.17
N PRO A 233 -6.31 21.28 -15.58
CA PRO A 233 -6.32 20.02 -14.86
C PRO A 233 -4.91 19.41 -14.88
N PHE A 234 -4.48 18.92 -13.72
CA PHE A 234 -3.15 18.32 -13.50
C PHE A 234 -1.95 19.27 -13.70
N ALA A 235 -2.12 20.56 -14.04
CA ALA A 235 -0.97 21.43 -14.32
C ALA A 235 -0.05 21.62 -13.11
N THR A 236 -0.62 21.80 -11.92
CA THR A 236 0.13 21.90 -10.66
C THR A 236 0.85 20.58 -10.34
N LEU A 237 0.17 19.44 -10.53
CA LEU A 237 0.75 18.10 -10.36
C LEU A 237 1.91 17.83 -11.34
N ILE A 238 1.72 18.17 -12.61
CA ILE A 238 2.75 18.05 -13.66
C ILE A 238 3.91 18.99 -13.33
N GLY A 239 3.62 20.21 -12.88
CA GLY A 239 4.62 21.18 -12.40
C GLY A 239 5.47 20.60 -11.26
N PHE A 240 4.82 20.03 -10.24
CA PHE A 240 5.48 19.37 -9.11
C PHE A 240 6.42 18.25 -9.58
N PHE A 241 5.95 17.33 -10.43
CA PHE A 241 6.80 16.26 -10.95
C PHE A 241 7.94 16.78 -11.84
N SER A 242 7.68 17.82 -12.64
CA SER A 242 8.70 18.44 -13.49
C SER A 242 9.82 19.06 -12.66
N LEU A 243 9.48 19.76 -11.58
CA LEU A 243 10.48 20.30 -10.64
C LEU A 243 11.20 19.17 -9.88
N SER A 244 10.47 18.14 -9.46
CA SER A 244 11.04 17.00 -8.73
C SER A 244 12.10 16.27 -9.56
N ILE A 245 11.77 15.92 -10.81
CA ILE A 245 12.71 15.29 -11.76
C ILE A 245 13.83 16.26 -12.17
N GLY A 246 13.49 17.52 -12.46
CA GLY A 246 14.47 18.53 -12.87
C GLY A 246 15.52 18.81 -11.79
N SER A 247 15.10 18.79 -10.52
CA SER A 247 16.00 19.05 -9.40
C SER A 247 17.06 17.98 -9.19
N THR A 248 16.85 16.75 -9.69
CA THR A 248 17.82 15.65 -9.58
C THR A 248 18.70 15.52 -10.81
N ASN A 249 18.46 16.33 -11.85
CA ASN A 249 19.24 16.28 -13.08
C ASN A 249 20.60 16.98 -12.88
N PRO A 250 21.74 16.25 -12.87
CA PRO A 250 23.04 16.86 -12.63
C PRO A 250 23.48 17.82 -13.74
N GLN A 251 22.86 17.78 -14.91
CA GLN A 251 23.15 18.70 -16.02
C GLN A 251 22.55 20.11 -15.81
N VAL A 252 21.56 20.23 -14.92
CA VAL A 252 20.97 21.52 -14.53
C VAL A 252 21.86 22.18 -13.50
N ASN A 253 22.09 23.48 -13.59
CA ASN A 253 22.97 24.20 -12.66
C ASN A 253 22.53 24.05 -11.20
N LYS A 254 23.46 23.87 -10.26
CA LYS A 254 23.20 23.71 -8.82
C LYS A 254 22.27 24.79 -8.25
N LEU A 255 22.42 26.05 -8.66
CA LEU A 255 21.54 27.14 -8.20
C LEU A 255 20.08 26.92 -8.62
N VAL A 256 19.86 26.47 -9.86
CA VAL A 256 18.53 26.19 -10.39
C VAL A 256 17.93 24.98 -9.67
N ARG A 257 18.71 23.90 -9.48
CA ARG A 257 18.25 22.70 -8.72
C ARG A 257 17.88 23.04 -7.28
N PHE A 258 18.67 23.89 -6.63
CA PHE A 258 18.36 24.39 -5.29
C PHE A 258 17.03 25.13 -5.25
N ASN A 259 16.78 26.04 -6.20
CA ASN A 259 15.53 26.78 -6.27
C ASN A 259 14.33 25.89 -6.65
N MET A 260 14.53 24.84 -7.45
CA MET A 260 13.51 23.82 -7.69
C MET A 260 13.11 23.11 -6.40
N GLN A 261 14.08 22.70 -5.59
CA GLN A 261 13.83 22.09 -4.27
C GLN A 261 13.15 23.05 -3.30
N GLN A 262 13.55 24.34 -3.27
CA GLN A 262 12.87 25.33 -2.43
C GLN A 262 11.42 25.56 -2.84
N ALA A 263 11.15 25.64 -4.14
CA ALA A 263 9.80 25.79 -4.64
C ALA A 263 8.91 24.58 -4.26
N ILE A 264 9.43 23.35 -4.36
CA ILE A 264 8.75 22.13 -3.89
C ILE A 264 8.46 22.20 -2.39
N ASN A 265 9.44 22.61 -1.58
CA ASN A 265 9.26 22.72 -0.13
C ASN A 265 8.21 23.76 0.25
N LEU A 266 8.18 24.91 -0.45
CA LEU A 266 7.14 25.92 -0.28
C LEU A 266 5.76 25.40 -0.68
N ASP A 267 5.67 24.69 -1.81
CA ASP A 267 4.44 24.10 -2.32
C ASP A 267 3.84 23.10 -1.32
N ILE A 268 4.67 22.22 -0.78
CA ILE A 268 4.29 21.28 0.28
C ILE A 268 3.87 22.02 1.56
N ALA A 269 4.59 23.07 1.96
CA ALA A 269 4.26 23.85 3.15
C ALA A 269 2.88 24.51 3.05
N LEU A 270 2.45 24.93 1.85
CA LEU A 270 1.14 25.55 1.60
C LEU A 270 -0.03 24.57 1.73
N ILE A 271 0.21 23.26 1.66
CA ILE A 271 -0.83 22.25 1.91
C ILE A 271 -1.34 22.35 3.36
N LEU A 272 -0.45 22.62 4.33
CA LEU A 272 -0.78 22.65 5.75
C LEU A 272 -1.89 23.65 6.11
N PRO A 273 -1.80 24.96 5.80
CA PRO A 273 -2.88 25.90 6.09
C PRO A 273 -4.18 25.55 5.36
N GLY A 274 -4.11 25.01 4.14
CA GLY A 274 -5.28 24.55 3.40
C GLY A 274 -6.02 23.42 4.12
N VAL A 275 -5.28 22.43 4.63
CA VAL A 275 -5.83 21.31 5.42
C VAL A 275 -6.46 21.81 6.73
N VAL A 276 -5.78 22.73 7.44
CA VAL A 276 -6.33 23.34 8.67
C VAL A 276 -7.65 24.04 8.39
N GLY A 277 -7.74 24.82 7.30
CA GLY A 277 -8.99 25.47 6.87
C GLY A 277 -10.10 24.46 6.57
N ALA A 278 -9.79 23.40 5.83
CA ALA A 278 -10.76 22.35 5.48
C ALA A 278 -11.29 21.60 6.71
N ILE A 279 -10.40 21.22 7.64
CA ILE A 279 -10.78 20.56 8.90
C ILE A 279 -11.64 21.49 9.75
N THR A 280 -11.25 22.77 9.87
CA THR A 280 -12.01 23.76 10.66
C THR A 280 -13.43 23.91 10.12
N GLY A 281 -13.58 23.99 8.79
CA GLY A 281 -14.90 24.03 8.15
C GLY A 281 -15.72 22.76 8.38
N ALA A 282 -15.10 21.59 8.29
CA ALA A 282 -15.77 20.31 8.50
C ALA A 282 -16.23 20.10 9.96
N VAL A 283 -15.41 20.51 10.93
CA VAL A 283 -15.69 20.32 12.36
C VAL A 283 -16.71 21.33 12.88
N LEU A 284 -16.61 22.60 12.49
CA LEU A 284 -17.45 23.67 13.03
C LEU A 284 -18.70 23.96 12.19
N GLY A 285 -18.79 23.47 10.94
CA GLY A 285 -19.94 23.69 10.07
C GLY A 285 -20.29 25.18 9.93
N SER A 286 -21.54 25.55 10.22
CA SER A 286 -21.99 26.95 10.15
C SER A 286 -21.32 27.87 11.17
N ASP A 287 -20.79 27.34 12.27
CA ASP A 287 -20.08 28.14 13.27
C ASP A 287 -18.68 28.57 12.80
N ALA A 288 -18.13 27.96 11.75
CA ALA A 288 -16.84 28.36 11.16
C ALA A 288 -16.84 29.84 10.71
N VAL A 289 -18.00 30.38 10.33
CA VAL A 289 -18.15 31.79 9.93
C VAL A 289 -17.75 32.76 11.05
N LYS A 290 -17.90 32.37 12.32
CA LYS A 290 -17.46 33.18 13.47
C LYS A 290 -15.94 33.36 13.51
N LEU A 291 -15.19 32.44 12.91
CA LEU A 291 -13.73 32.49 12.79
C LEU A 291 -13.26 33.18 11.52
N ALA A 292 -14.16 33.69 10.66
CA ALA A 292 -13.79 34.32 9.40
C ALA A 292 -12.73 35.44 9.54
N PRO A 293 -12.77 36.34 10.55
CA PRO A 293 -11.72 37.34 10.73
C PRO A 293 -10.33 36.72 10.97
N LEU A 294 -10.26 35.65 11.77
CA LEU A 294 -9.02 34.95 12.06
C LEU A 294 -8.53 34.16 10.83
N ALA A 295 -9.44 33.50 10.11
CA ALA A 295 -9.12 32.76 8.90
C ALA A 295 -8.61 33.67 7.77
N ASN A 296 -9.21 34.85 7.62
CA ASN A 296 -8.78 35.87 6.66
C ASN A 296 -7.39 36.40 7.01
N ALA A 297 -7.15 36.81 8.26
CA ALA A 297 -5.84 37.26 8.69
C ALA A 297 -4.76 36.17 8.54
N GLY A 298 -5.10 34.91 8.86
CA GLY A 298 -4.20 33.78 8.65
C GLY A 298 -3.86 33.55 7.18
N SER A 299 -4.84 33.67 6.28
CA SER A 299 -4.63 33.54 4.83
C SER A 299 -3.72 34.67 4.30
N ASP A 300 -3.95 35.91 4.73
CA ASP A 300 -3.09 37.04 4.37
C ASP A 300 -1.64 36.83 4.82
N VAL A 301 -1.45 36.37 6.07
CA VAL A 301 -0.11 36.07 6.61
C VAL A 301 0.59 34.99 5.79
N VAL A 302 -0.11 33.91 5.45
CA VAL A 302 0.43 32.83 4.59
C VAL A 302 0.84 33.38 3.23
N PHE A 303 -0.01 34.19 2.59
CA PHE A 303 0.28 34.75 1.27
C PHE A 303 1.45 35.76 1.30
N VAL A 304 1.49 36.64 2.29
CA VAL A 304 2.59 37.61 2.46
C VAL A 304 3.90 36.89 2.78
N ALA A 305 3.87 35.86 3.62
CA ALA A 305 5.05 35.05 3.92
C ALA A 305 5.57 34.33 2.67
N LEU A 306 4.67 33.77 1.84
CA LEU A 306 5.03 33.17 0.55
C LEU A 306 5.70 34.20 -0.37
N LEU A 307 5.11 35.39 -0.53
CA LEU A 307 5.69 36.45 -1.36
C LEU A 307 7.07 36.89 -0.85
N ALA A 308 7.22 37.04 0.46
CA ALA A 308 8.51 37.39 1.07
C ALA A 308 9.56 36.31 0.83
N ALA A 309 9.19 35.03 0.95
CA ALA A 309 10.09 33.91 0.69
C ALA A 309 10.52 33.87 -0.79
N VAL A 310 9.57 34.01 -1.72
CA VAL A 310 9.86 34.04 -3.16
C VAL A 310 10.72 35.25 -3.53
N ALA A 311 10.40 36.44 -3.01
CA ALA A 311 11.18 37.65 -3.28
C ALA A 311 12.61 37.53 -2.77
N TYR A 312 12.80 37.00 -1.55
CA TYR A 312 14.11 36.71 -1.00
C TYR A 312 14.87 35.71 -1.87
N SER A 313 14.22 34.62 -2.29
CA SER A 313 14.84 33.58 -3.11
C SER A 313 15.27 34.08 -4.47
N VAL A 314 14.40 34.82 -5.17
CA VAL A 314 14.70 35.40 -6.48
C VAL A 314 15.79 36.47 -6.36
N GLY A 315 15.69 37.35 -5.36
CA GLY A 315 16.68 38.41 -5.14
C GLY A 315 18.08 37.87 -4.82
N THR A 316 18.16 36.82 -3.99
CA THR A 316 19.44 36.17 -3.66
C THR A 316 19.98 35.37 -4.84
N SER A 317 19.12 34.65 -5.58
CA SER A 317 19.54 33.90 -6.77
C SER A 317 20.03 34.82 -7.89
N ALA A 318 19.50 36.05 -7.98
CA ALA A 318 19.98 37.04 -8.94
C ALA A 318 21.46 37.44 -8.73
N THR A 319 22.01 37.28 -7.52
CA THR A 319 23.45 37.47 -7.26
C THR A 319 24.29 36.22 -7.57
N GLY A 320 23.65 35.10 -7.88
CA GLY A 320 24.28 33.78 -8.00
C GLY A 320 24.47 33.07 -6.66
N SER A 321 23.89 33.61 -5.58
CA SER A 321 23.97 33.04 -4.24
C SER A 321 22.76 32.15 -3.95
N PHE A 322 22.95 31.14 -3.09
CA PHE A 322 21.88 30.23 -2.69
C PHE A 322 20.98 30.89 -1.63
N PRO A 323 19.64 30.90 -1.80
CA PRO A 323 18.72 31.40 -0.77
C PRO A 323 18.49 30.38 0.36
N ASN A 324 19.52 30.11 1.14
CA ASN A 324 19.53 29.12 2.22
C ASN A 324 19.05 29.63 3.59
N LYS A 325 18.76 30.92 3.73
CA LYS A 325 18.37 31.51 5.04
C LYS A 325 16.87 31.46 5.34
N LEU A 326 16.07 30.78 4.50
CA LEU A 326 14.66 30.53 4.81
C LEU A 326 14.56 29.53 5.98
N PRO A 327 13.96 29.90 7.13
CA PRO A 327 13.85 29.00 8.28
C PRO A 327 13.15 27.70 7.92
N LEU A 328 13.66 26.57 8.44
CA LEU A 328 13.21 25.19 8.19
C LEU A 328 13.38 24.70 6.74
N LEU A 329 12.97 25.48 5.73
CA LEU A 329 13.00 25.10 4.31
C LEU A 329 14.42 25.09 3.72
N GLY A 330 15.31 25.96 4.20
CA GLY A 330 16.73 25.96 3.86
C GLY A 330 17.42 24.65 4.23
N ARG A 331 17.19 24.16 5.45
CA ARG A 331 17.81 22.94 6.00
C ARG A 331 17.28 21.65 5.35
N LEU A 332 16.00 21.63 4.97
CA LEU A 332 15.38 20.50 4.28
C LEU A 332 15.87 20.35 2.82
N ASN A 333 16.56 21.36 2.28
CA ASN A 333 17.04 21.33 0.93
C ASN A 333 18.34 20.51 0.85
N ARG A 334 18.29 19.37 0.16
CA ARG A 334 19.47 18.50 -0.05
C ARG A 334 20.61 19.16 -0.83
N GLU A 335 20.32 20.20 -1.62
CA GLU A 335 21.34 20.97 -2.35
C GLU A 335 21.88 22.14 -1.51
N ASN A 336 21.53 22.23 -0.22
CA ASN A 336 21.99 23.32 0.65
C ASN A 336 23.52 23.26 0.81
N PRO A 337 24.25 24.31 0.39
CA PRO A 337 25.71 24.34 0.52
C PRO A 337 26.18 24.27 1.98
N ASP A 338 25.35 24.68 2.94
CA ASP A 338 25.74 24.61 4.36
C ASP A 338 25.75 23.16 4.89
N ASN A 339 25.01 22.24 4.26
CA ASN A 339 24.97 20.84 4.68
C ASN A 339 26.27 20.09 4.33
N GLU A 340 27.06 20.60 3.38
CA GLU A 340 28.39 20.05 3.03
C GLU A 340 29.44 20.38 4.10
N LEU A 341 29.24 21.44 4.89
CA LEU A 341 30.18 21.88 5.93
C LEU A 341 30.01 21.14 7.26
N GLU A 342 28.83 20.58 7.53
CA GLU A 342 28.55 19.83 8.78
C GLU A 342 29.03 18.37 8.71
N GLY A 343 29.35 17.84 7.52
CA GLY A 343 29.80 16.45 7.32
C GLY A 343 31.30 16.19 7.53
N ASP A 344 32.11 17.24 7.68
CA ASP A 344 33.56 17.15 7.87
C ASP A 344 34.00 17.26 9.35
N GLU A 345 33.06 17.35 10.30
CA GLU A 345 33.33 17.45 11.75
C GLU A 345 33.06 16.15 12.56
N GLU A 346 32.83 14.99 11.93
CA GLU A 346 32.73 13.68 12.62
C GLU A 346 34.02 12.85 12.63
#